data_AF-A0A1B6HNZ6-F1
#
_entry.id   AF-A0A1B6HNZ6-F1
#
_cell.length_a   1.000
_cell.length_b   1.000
_cell.length_c   1.000
_cell.angle_alpha   90.00
_cell.angle_beta   90.00
_cell.angle_gamma   90.00
#
_symmetry.space_group_name_H-M   'P 1'
#
loop_
_entity.id
_entity.type
_entity.pdbx_description
1 polymer ?
#
loop_
_entity_poly.entity_id
_entity_poly.type
_entity_poly.pdbx_seq_one_letter_code
_entity_poly.pdbx_strand_id
1 'polypeptide(L)'
;MTSGELKFALAVETVLNTIPQPEYRQLVVEALMVLTLVTEHNVASHLGGVIAVENLVHKANQIFLQDQMKINGDATLCCAKPKEARETTSSGGLLCGGAAYICQHFYDSAPSGSFGTMTYIMRATATLLDCLPKEGDIDCNVQ
;
A
#
# COMPACT_ATOMS: atom_id res chain seq x y z
N MET A 1 -28.45 -11.07 -1.47
CA MET A 1 -27.91 -10.03 -2.37
C MET A 1 -29.05 -9.18 -2.87
N THR A 2 -29.12 -7.92 -2.47
CA THR A 2 -30.11 -6.98 -2.98
C THR A 2 -29.58 -6.30 -4.25
N SER A 3 -30.46 -5.85 -5.13
CA SER A 3 -30.12 -5.23 -6.42
C SER A 3 -29.25 -3.95 -6.32
N GLY A 4 -29.13 -3.36 -5.13
CA GLY A 4 -28.22 -2.25 -4.84
C GLY A 4 -26.76 -2.68 -4.67
N GLU A 5 -26.50 -3.87 -4.14
CA GLU A 5 -25.14 -4.38 -3.87
C GLU A 5 -24.42 -4.78 -5.16
N LEU A 6 -25.15 -5.38 -6.12
CA LEU A 6 -24.58 -5.78 -7.41
C LEU A 6 -24.13 -4.56 -8.24
N LYS A 7 -24.89 -3.47 -8.21
CA LYS A 7 -24.54 -2.23 -8.91
C LYS A 7 -23.31 -1.56 -8.30
N PHE A 8 -23.18 -1.60 -6.97
CA PHE A 8 -22.00 -1.09 -6.28
C PHE A 8 -20.76 -1.93 -6.59
N ALA A 9 -20.86 -3.26 -6.52
CA ALA A 9 -19.76 -4.16 -6.86
C ALA A 9 -19.25 -3.95 -8.30
N LEU A 10 -20.17 -3.86 -9.28
CA LEU A 10 -19.80 -3.61 -10.67
C LEU A 10 -19.17 -2.23 -10.86
N ALA A 11 -19.62 -1.21 -10.12
CA ALA A 11 -19.00 0.12 -10.15
C ALA A 11 -17.56 0.08 -9.61
N VAL A 12 -17.33 -0.57 -8.47
CA VAL A 12 -15.98 -0.75 -7.89
C VAL A 12 -15.08 -1.51 -8.86
N GLU A 13 -15.58 -2.60 -9.44
CA GLU A 13 -14.86 -3.37 -10.45
C GLU A 13 -14.51 -2.51 -11.68
N THR A 14 -15.46 -1.70 -12.16
CA THR A 14 -15.25 -0.78 -13.29
C THR A 14 -14.13 0.21 -12.97
N VAL A 15 -14.11 0.80 -11.77
CA VAL A 15 -13.04 1.72 -11.36
C VAL A 15 -11.70 1.00 -11.28
N LEU A 16 -11.63 -0.17 -10.64
CA LEU A 16 -10.37 -0.94 -10.54
C LEU A 16 -9.85 -1.37 -11.91
N ASN A 17 -10.74 -1.71 -12.85
CA ASN A 17 -10.38 -2.07 -14.22
C ASN A 17 -9.82 -0.91 -15.04
N THR A 18 -9.96 0.35 -14.59
CA THR A 18 -9.29 1.49 -15.22
C THR A 18 -7.79 1.54 -14.97
N ILE A 19 -7.29 0.85 -13.92
CA ILE A 19 -5.86 0.82 -13.59
C ILE A 19 -5.15 -0.14 -14.55
N PRO A 20 -4.28 0.34 -15.45
CA PRO A 20 -3.74 -0.49 -16.53
C PRO A 20 -2.71 -1.52 -16.06
N GLN A 21 -1.99 -1.25 -14.98
CA GLN A 21 -0.97 -2.14 -14.43
C GLN A 21 -1.58 -3.09 -13.39
N PRO A 22 -1.58 -4.42 -13.63
CA PRO A 22 -2.22 -5.38 -12.73
C PRO A 22 -1.58 -5.41 -11.34
N GLU A 23 -0.26 -5.22 -11.24
CA GLU A 23 0.48 -5.21 -9.98
C GLU A 23 0.11 -3.99 -9.13
N TYR A 24 -0.03 -2.80 -9.75
CA TYR A 24 -0.52 -1.62 -9.04
C TYR A 24 -1.98 -1.77 -8.63
N ARG A 25 -2.81 -2.34 -9.50
CA ARG A 25 -4.21 -2.66 -9.19
C ARG A 25 -4.33 -3.58 -7.98
N GLN A 26 -3.46 -4.59 -7.88
CA GLN A 26 -3.41 -5.50 -6.73
C GLN A 26 -3.13 -4.75 -5.42
N LEU A 27 -2.14 -3.85 -5.39
CA LEU A 27 -1.86 -3.04 -4.20
C LEU A 27 -3.03 -2.11 -3.82
N VAL A 28 -3.77 -1.58 -4.80
CA VAL A 28 -4.98 -0.78 -4.55
C VAL A 28 -6.08 -1.65 -3.93
N VAL A 29 -6.28 -2.88 -4.42
CA VAL A 29 -7.23 -3.83 -3.82
C VAL A 29 -6.84 -4.16 -2.39
N GLU A 30 -5.56 -4.44 -2.14
CA GLU A 30 -5.04 -4.69 -0.79
C GLU A 30 -5.22 -3.49 0.15
N ALA A 31 -5.01 -2.26 -0.34
CA ALA A 31 -5.28 -1.05 0.43
C ALA A 31 -6.77 -0.90 0.79
N LEU A 32 -7.68 -1.19 -0.15
CA LEU A 32 -9.11 -1.22 0.14
C LEU A 32 -9.47 -2.31 1.16
N MET A 33 -8.85 -3.49 1.08
CA MET A 33 -9.05 -4.56 2.07
C MET A 33 -8.62 -4.12 3.47
N VAL A 34 -7.44 -3.48 3.61
CA VAL A 34 -6.97 -2.96 4.90
C VAL A 34 -7.92 -1.91 5.47
N LEU A 35 -8.44 -0.99 4.64
CA LEU A 35 -9.43 0.00 5.09
C LEU A 35 -10.72 -0.66 5.59
N THR A 36 -11.18 -1.71 4.92
CA THR A 36 -12.33 -2.50 5.37
C THR A 36 -12.05 -3.14 6.74
N LEU A 37 -10.89 -3.77 6.91
CA LEU A 37 -10.50 -4.38 8.19
C LEU A 37 -10.47 -3.37 9.35
N VAL A 38 -9.96 -2.16 9.11
CA VAL A 38 -9.96 -1.07 10.11
C VAL A 38 -11.39 -0.78 10.61
N THR A 39 -12.36 -0.78 9.70
CA THR A 39 -13.77 -0.56 10.06
C THR A 39 -14.44 -1.77 10.70
N GLU A 40 -14.19 -2.97 10.18
CA GLU A 40 -14.80 -4.21 10.68
C GLU A 40 -14.38 -4.51 12.13
N HIS A 41 -13.11 -4.25 12.45
CA HIS A 41 -12.58 -4.45 13.81
C HIS A 41 -12.85 -3.27 14.75
N ASN A 42 -13.65 -2.28 14.34
CA ASN A 42 -13.95 -1.07 15.12
C ASN A 42 -12.70 -0.34 15.64
N VAL A 43 -11.59 -0.41 14.90
CA VAL A 43 -10.33 0.27 15.27
C VAL A 43 -10.53 1.79 15.21
N ALA A 44 -11.42 2.25 14.32
CA ALA A 44 -11.94 3.61 14.28
C ALA A 44 -13.47 3.56 14.13
N SER A 45 -14.17 4.49 14.78
CA SER A 45 -15.64 4.61 14.67
C SER A 45 -16.10 5.04 13.27
N HIS A 46 -15.21 5.68 12.52
CA HIS A 46 -15.38 6.05 11.12
C HIS A 46 -13.99 6.37 10.53
N LEU A 47 -13.81 6.16 9.22
CA LEU A 47 -12.55 6.45 8.53
C LEU A 47 -12.32 7.96 8.28
N GLY A 48 -13.36 8.78 8.41
CA GLY A 48 -13.28 10.22 8.18
C GLY A 48 -13.61 10.63 6.75
N GLY A 49 -12.89 11.65 6.25
CA GLY A 49 -13.14 12.31 4.96
C GLY A 49 -12.69 11.49 3.73
N VAL A 50 -12.27 12.20 2.67
CA VAL A 50 -11.82 11.55 1.43
C VAL A 50 -10.45 10.89 1.66
N ILE A 51 -10.37 9.58 1.43
CA ILE A 51 -9.12 8.82 1.49
C ILE A 51 -8.57 8.64 0.07
N ALA A 52 -7.39 9.18 -0.17
CA ALA A 52 -6.63 8.93 -1.40
C ALA A 52 -5.89 7.59 -1.28
N VAL A 53 -6.48 6.51 -1.82
CA VAL A 53 -5.93 5.14 -1.73
C VAL A 53 -4.55 5.03 -2.36
N GLU A 54 -4.31 5.75 -3.46
CA GLU A 54 -2.97 5.88 -4.08
C GLU A 54 -1.90 6.36 -3.09
N ASN A 55 -2.23 7.32 -2.22
CA ASN A 55 -1.29 7.84 -1.22
C ASN A 55 -0.97 6.80 -0.15
N LEU A 56 -1.91 5.91 0.21
CA LEU A 56 -1.64 4.78 1.10
C LEU A 56 -0.61 3.84 0.46
N VAL A 57 -0.79 3.49 -0.81
CA VAL A 57 0.13 2.59 -1.55
C VAL A 57 1.53 3.22 -1.67
N HIS A 58 1.63 4.50 -2.02
CA HIS A 58 2.92 5.19 -2.09
C HIS A 58 3.59 5.30 -0.72
N LYS A 59 2.81 5.58 0.33
CA LYS A 59 3.32 5.63 1.70
C LYS A 59 3.81 4.26 2.17
N ALA A 60 3.09 3.19 1.84
CA ALA A 60 3.49 1.82 2.13
C ALA A 60 4.84 1.49 1.46
N ASN A 61 4.99 1.79 0.17
CA ASN A 61 6.25 1.65 -0.55
C ASN A 61 7.37 2.51 0.08
N GLN A 62 7.08 3.73 0.54
CA GLN A 62 8.06 4.55 1.25
C GLN A 62 8.55 3.87 2.55
N ILE A 63 7.63 3.34 3.36
CA ILE A 63 7.95 2.65 4.62
C ILE A 63 8.74 1.36 4.32
N PHE A 64 8.35 0.60 3.29
CA PHE A 64 9.08 -0.56 2.80
C PHE A 64 10.53 -0.22 2.46
N LEU A 65 10.75 0.79 1.62
CA LEU A 65 12.11 1.20 1.22
C LEU A 65 12.95 1.64 2.43
N GLN A 66 12.35 2.32 3.42
CA GLN A 66 13.06 2.69 4.64
C GLN A 66 13.49 1.47 5.45
N ASP A 67 12.65 0.46 5.57
CA ASP A 67 13.00 -0.75 6.31
C ASP A 67 14.00 -1.61 5.55
N GLN A 68 13.88 -1.71 4.22
CA GLN A 68 14.88 -2.37 3.37
C GLN A 68 16.28 -1.74 3.54
N MET A 69 16.38 -0.41 3.69
CA MET A 69 17.66 0.25 3.99
C MET A 69 18.23 -0.15 5.35
N LYS A 70 17.39 -0.34 6.38
CA LYS A 70 17.84 -0.69 7.74
C LYS A 70 18.39 -2.10 7.82
N ILE A 71 17.81 -3.04 7.08
CA ILE A 71 18.20 -4.46 7.10
C ILE A 71 19.11 -4.85 5.94
N ASN A 72 19.50 -3.88 5.09
CA ASN A 72 20.24 -4.13 3.86
C ASN A 72 19.57 -5.17 2.94
N GLY A 73 18.26 -5.04 2.74
CA GLY A 73 17.45 -5.94 1.91
C GLY A 73 17.58 -5.70 0.41
N ASP A 74 16.95 -6.55 -0.41
CA ASP A 74 17.14 -6.58 -1.87
C ASP A 74 16.80 -5.27 -2.57
N ALA A 75 15.84 -4.50 -2.05
CA ALA A 75 15.49 -3.21 -2.65
C ALA A 75 16.64 -2.20 -2.61
N THR A 76 17.70 -2.41 -1.80
CA THR A 76 18.91 -1.57 -1.78
C THR A 76 19.70 -1.66 -3.09
N LEU A 77 19.52 -2.74 -3.85
CA LEU A 77 20.08 -2.91 -5.20
C LEU A 77 19.48 -1.90 -6.20
N CYS A 78 18.32 -1.32 -5.91
CA CYS A 78 17.66 -0.33 -6.77
C CYS A 78 17.16 0.91 -6.02
N CYS A 79 15.96 0.87 -5.43
CA CYS A 79 15.20 2.04 -4.97
C CYS A 79 15.45 2.42 -3.50
N ALA A 80 15.89 1.48 -2.66
CA ALA A 80 16.11 1.69 -1.24
C ALA A 80 17.50 2.32 -1.01
N LYS A 81 17.64 3.55 -1.47
CA LYS A 81 18.85 4.38 -1.38
C LYS A 81 18.49 5.78 -0.85
N PRO A 82 19.48 6.52 -0.27
CA PRO A 82 19.33 7.95 0.01
C PRO A 82 18.83 8.71 -1.22
N LYS A 83 18.05 9.77 -1.03
CA LYS A 83 17.37 10.46 -2.14
C LYS A 83 18.35 10.96 -3.19
N GLU A 84 19.55 11.35 -2.77
CA GLU A 84 20.62 11.89 -3.59
C GLU A 84 21.27 10.81 -4.48
N ALA A 85 21.17 9.54 -4.06
CA ALA A 85 21.72 8.38 -4.75
C ALA A 85 20.65 7.58 -5.51
N ARG A 86 19.41 8.08 -5.59
CA ARG A 86 18.36 7.44 -6.38
C ARG A 86 18.54 7.77 -7.85
N GLU A 87 18.88 6.75 -8.60
CA GLU A 87 18.99 6.83 -10.04
C GLU A 87 17.64 6.53 -10.70
N THR A 88 17.37 7.20 -11.81
CA THR A 88 16.20 6.97 -12.67
C THR A 88 16.65 6.61 -14.08
N THR A 89 15.80 5.93 -14.83
CA THR A 89 16.05 5.67 -16.25
C THR A 89 16.09 7.00 -17.04
N SER A 90 16.60 6.95 -18.27
CA SER A 90 16.57 8.09 -19.20
C SER A 90 15.14 8.59 -19.51
N SER A 91 14.14 7.74 -19.33
CA SER A 91 12.71 8.07 -19.46
C SER A 91 12.07 8.59 -18.16
N GLY A 92 12.84 8.77 -17.08
CA GLY A 92 12.36 9.23 -15.78
C GLY A 92 11.69 8.16 -14.92
N GLY A 93 11.74 6.89 -15.32
CA GLY A 93 11.20 5.76 -14.57
C GLY A 93 12.16 5.22 -13.50
N LEU A 94 11.69 4.28 -12.69
CA LEU A 94 12.53 3.57 -11.72
C LEU A 94 13.45 2.57 -12.43
N LEU A 95 14.70 2.46 -11.98
CA LEU A 95 15.66 1.50 -12.55
C LEU A 95 15.22 0.03 -12.47
N CYS A 96 14.46 -0.32 -11.43
CA CYS A 96 13.95 -1.68 -11.25
C CYS A 96 12.74 -2.00 -12.14
N GLY A 97 12.26 -1.06 -12.96
CA GLY A 97 11.10 -1.26 -13.84
C GLY A 97 9.75 -1.15 -13.13
N GLY A 98 9.74 -0.82 -11.84
CA GLY A 98 8.51 -0.69 -11.07
C GLY A 98 7.55 0.38 -11.62
N ALA A 99 6.29 -0.02 -11.80
CA ALA A 99 5.22 0.85 -12.29
C ALA A 99 4.75 1.87 -11.23
N ALA A 100 4.10 2.94 -11.68
CA ALA A 100 3.53 3.98 -10.82
C ALA A 100 4.51 4.50 -9.74
N TYR A 101 5.82 4.50 -9.99
CA TYR A 101 6.84 4.88 -8.99
C TYR A 101 6.81 4.05 -7.69
N ILE A 102 6.32 2.82 -7.77
CA ILE A 102 6.42 1.80 -6.72
C ILE A 102 7.59 0.88 -7.04
N CYS A 103 8.39 0.50 -6.03
CA CYS A 103 9.54 -0.36 -6.24
C CYS A 103 9.11 -1.76 -6.70
N GLN A 104 9.80 -2.33 -7.70
CA GLN A 104 9.53 -3.70 -8.16
C GLN A 104 9.58 -4.74 -7.02
N HIS A 105 10.56 -4.64 -6.12
CA HIS A 105 10.64 -5.55 -4.97
C HIS A 105 9.46 -5.43 -3.99
N PHE A 106 8.74 -4.30 -4.00
CA PHE A 106 7.52 -4.19 -3.21
C PHE A 106 6.37 -4.97 -3.85
N TYR A 107 6.26 -4.96 -5.18
CA TYR A 107 5.32 -5.83 -5.91
C TYR A 107 5.65 -7.31 -5.75
N ASP A 108 6.93 -7.66 -5.68
CA ASP A 108 7.38 -9.04 -5.51
C ASP A 108 7.27 -9.54 -4.06
N SER A 109 6.92 -8.66 -3.11
CA SER A 109 6.73 -9.04 -1.71
C SER A 109 5.40 -9.77 -1.53
N ALA A 110 5.37 -10.78 -0.65
CA ALA A 110 4.14 -11.49 -0.33
C ALA A 110 3.09 -10.52 0.28
N PRO A 111 1.79 -10.80 0.16
CA PRO A 111 0.78 -9.97 0.81
C PRO A 111 0.87 -10.02 2.34
N SER A 112 1.18 -11.18 2.89
CA SER A 112 1.26 -11.44 4.34
C SER A 112 2.70 -11.47 4.85
N GLY A 113 2.84 -11.55 6.18
CA GLY A 113 4.13 -11.60 6.88
C GLY A 113 4.67 -10.23 7.27
N SER A 114 5.75 -10.22 8.07
CA SER A 114 6.29 -8.97 8.66
C SER A 114 6.79 -7.96 7.64
N PHE A 115 7.19 -8.42 6.44
CA PHE A 115 7.61 -7.59 5.31
C PHE A 115 6.61 -7.61 4.16
N GLY A 116 5.39 -8.09 4.39
CA GLY A 116 4.37 -8.21 3.36
C GLY A 116 3.72 -6.87 3.00
N THR A 117 3.16 -6.78 1.80
CA THR A 117 2.54 -5.56 1.28
C THR A 117 1.37 -5.08 2.14
N MET A 118 0.50 -5.98 2.62
CA MET A 118 -0.61 -5.64 3.52
C MET A 118 -0.13 -5.07 4.85
N THR A 119 0.98 -5.58 5.39
CA THR A 119 1.60 -5.08 6.63
C THR A 119 2.10 -3.65 6.45
N TYR A 120 2.76 -3.35 5.33
CA TYR A 120 3.21 -1.99 5.00
C TYR A 120 2.06 -1.04 4.71
N ILE A 121 1.00 -1.52 4.06
CA ILE A 121 -0.24 -0.78 3.85
C ILE A 121 -0.91 -0.47 5.19
N MET A 122 -1.01 -1.42 6.11
CA MET A 122 -1.56 -1.18 7.45
C MET A 122 -0.76 -0.12 8.21
N ARG A 123 0.58 -0.19 8.16
CA ARG A 123 1.44 0.85 8.74
C ARG A 123 1.27 2.21 8.08
N ALA A 124 1.07 2.25 6.75
CA ALA A 124 0.78 3.48 6.03
C ALA A 124 -0.57 4.07 6.45
N THR A 125 -1.60 3.22 6.59
CA THR A 125 -2.93 3.58 7.09
C THR A 125 -2.85 4.16 8.50
N ALA A 126 -2.14 3.50 9.42
CA ALA A 126 -1.88 4.00 10.78
C ALA A 126 -1.12 5.34 10.81
N THR A 127 -0.28 5.60 9.79
CA THR A 127 0.47 6.85 9.70
C THR A 127 -0.37 8.00 9.12
N LEU A 128 -1.28 7.71 8.18
CA LEU A 128 -2.00 8.72 7.39
C LEU A 128 -3.42 8.99 7.89
N LEU A 129 -4.07 8.03 8.53
CA LEU A 129 -5.40 8.23 9.08
C LEU A 129 -5.31 8.74 10.52
N ASP A 130 -5.79 9.96 10.72
CA ASP A 130 -5.89 10.58 12.06
C ASP A 130 -6.93 9.93 12.98
N CYS A 131 -7.79 9.05 12.44
CA CYS A 131 -8.81 8.34 13.20
C CYS A 131 -8.25 7.14 14.00
N LEU A 132 -6.97 6.79 13.80
CA LEU A 132 -6.31 5.71 14.51
C LEU A 132 -5.55 6.24 15.74
N PRO A 133 -5.55 5.52 16.87
CA PRO A 133 -4.82 5.94 18.07
C PRO A 133 -3.32 6.02 17.76
N LYS A 134 -2.70 7.18 18.07
CA LYS A 134 -1.29 7.48 17.74
C LYS A 134 -0.28 6.85 18.71
N GLU A 135 -0.73 6.26 19.82
CA GLU A 135 0.10 5.57 20.81
C GLU A 135 -0.63 4.33 21.39
N GLY A 136 0.08 3.19 21.43
CA GLY A 136 -0.34 1.97 22.12
C GLY A 136 -0.60 0.76 21.21
N ASP A 137 0.43 -0.07 21.04
CA ASP A 137 0.38 -1.50 20.70
C ASP A 137 -0.62 -1.94 19.60
N ILE A 138 -0.43 -1.43 18.36
CA ILE A 138 -1.01 -2.11 17.19
C ILE A 138 -0.08 -3.28 16.87
N ASP A 139 -0.30 -4.41 17.54
CA ASP A 139 0.37 -5.66 17.23
C ASP A 139 -0.14 -6.14 15.86
N CYS A 140 0.51 -5.70 14.78
CA CYS A 140 0.17 -6.03 13.40
C CYS A 140 0.57 -7.47 13.04
N ASN A 141 0.14 -8.45 13.84
CA ASN A 141 0.15 -9.85 13.42
C ASN A 141 -1.15 -10.15 12.69
N VAL A 142 -1.12 -10.00 11.36
CA VAL A 142 -2.11 -10.63 10.50
C VAL A 142 -1.74 -12.12 10.48
N GLN A 143 -2.42 -12.91 11.30
CA GLN A 143 -2.25 -14.36 11.40
C GLN A 143 -3.40 -15.09 10.73
#